data_AF-X0XXI4-F1
#
_entry.id   AF-X0XXI4-F1
#
_cell.length_a   1.000
_cell.length_b   1.000
_cell.length_c   1.000
_cell.angle_alpha   90.00
_cell.angle_beta   90.00
_cell.angle_gamma   90.00
#
_symmetry.space_group_name_H-M   'P 1'
#
loop_
_entity.id
_entity.type
_entity.pdbx_description
1 polymer ?
#
loop_
_entity_poly.entity_id
_entity_poly.type
_entity_poly.pdbx_seq_one_letter_code
_entity_poly.pdbx_strand_id
1 'polypeptide(L)' 'MKDTEQIKFWKGEFGDEYTLRNSEDFDELYKKQFGITRTELNNDFLSDLNKDIFTLEIGCNKGLQLNILEKSGFNNLW' A
#
# COMPACT_ATOMS: atom_id res chain seq x y z
N MET A 1 4.91 21.58 -9.38
CA MET A 1 3.96 20.72 -10.12
C MET A 1 2.68 21.53 -10.32
N LYS A 2 2.04 21.49 -11.51
CA LYS A 2 0.79 22.23 -11.75
C LYS A 2 -0.37 21.41 -11.20
N ASP A 3 -1.22 22.00 -10.36
CA ASP A 3 -2.41 21.33 -9.84
C ASP A 3 -3.41 21.08 -10.99
N THR A 4 -3.64 19.81 -11.29
CA THR A 4 -4.66 19.35 -12.23
C THR A 4 -6.01 19.25 -11.51
N GLU A 5 -7.11 19.14 -12.27
CA GLU A 5 -8.43 18.90 -11.70
C GLU A 5 -8.48 17.62 -10.85
N GLN A 6 -7.74 16.58 -11.27
CA GLN A 6 -7.61 15.35 -10.50
C GLN A 6 -6.88 15.59 -9.17
N ILE A 7 -5.77 16.33 -9.18
CA ILE A 7 -5.04 16.65 -7.96
C ILE A 7 -5.92 17.44 -6.98
N LYS A 8 -6.70 18.41 -7.48
CA LYS A 8 -7.65 19.17 -6.64
C LYS A 8 -8.74 18.30 -6.05
N PHE A 9 -9.31 17.38 -6.84
CA PHE A 9 -10.33 16.46 -6.38
C PHE A 9 -9.81 15.55 -5.26
N TRP A 10 -8.64 14.95 -5.45
CA TRP A 10 -8.02 14.05 -4.46
C TRP A 10 -7.44 14.77 -3.24
N LYS A 11 -7.11 16.06 -3.34
CA LYS A 11 -6.76 16.92 -2.19
C LYS A 11 -7.99 17.48 -1.45
N GLY A 12 -9.18 17.33 -2.01
CA GLY A 12 -10.42 17.83 -1.42
C GLY A 12 -11.03 16.85 -0.42
N GLU A 13 -12.19 17.22 0.12
CA GLU A 13 -12.96 16.46 1.11
C GLU A 13 -13.14 14.98 0.74
N PHE A 14 -13.38 14.70 -0.54
CA PHE A 14 -13.49 13.32 -1.03
C PHE A 14 -12.24 12.49 -0.72
N GLY A 15 -11.04 13.05 -0.95
CA GLY A 15 -9.78 12.35 -0.70
C GLY A 15 -9.52 12.10 0.79
N ASP A 16 -9.89 13.07 1.63
CA ASP A 16 -9.81 12.94 3.08
C ASP A 16 -10.74 11.82 3.59
N GLU A 17 -12.01 11.85 3.18
CA GLU A 17 -13.00 10.81 3.53
C GLU A 17 -12.61 9.43 2.98
N TYR A 18 -12.07 9.37 1.77
CA TYR A 18 -11.58 8.14 1.16
C TYR A 18 -10.44 7.54 1.99
N THR A 19 -9.49 8.37 2.42
CA THR A 19 -8.34 7.95 3.24
C THR A 19 -8.80 7.51 4.63
N LEU A 20 -9.76 8.21 5.23
CA LEU A 20 -10.31 7.87 6.54
C LEU A 20 -10.97 6.49 6.53
N ARG A 21 -11.81 6.21 5.52
CA ARG A 21 -12.47 4.90 5.35
C ARG A 21 -11.52 3.74 5.14
N ASN A 22 -10.31 4.00 4.62
CA ASN A 22 -9.28 2.99 4.35
C ASN A 22 -8.15 3.04 5.39
N SER A 23 -8.50 3.21 6.67
CA SER A 23 -7.53 3.29 7.78
C SER A 23 -7.44 2.01 8.62
N GLU A 24 -8.13 0.95 8.21
CA GLU A 24 -8.09 -0.35 8.89
C GLU A 24 -6.69 -0.99 8.77
N ASP A 25 -6.37 -1.88 9.71
CA ASP A 25 -5.16 -2.70 9.62
C ASP A 25 -5.25 -3.60 8.38
N PHE A 26 -4.26 -3.47 7.50
CA PHE A 26 -4.28 -4.12 6.20
C PHE A 26 -4.15 -5.64 6.30
N ASP A 27 -3.44 -6.16 7.30
CA ASP A 27 -3.35 -7.60 7.52
C ASP A 27 -4.69 -8.18 8.03
N GLU A 28 -5.35 -7.48 8.95
CA GLU A 28 -6.67 -7.89 9.45
C GLU A 28 -7.75 -7.80 8.37
N LEU A 29 -7.71 -6.77 7.53
CA LEU A 29 -8.60 -6.64 6.38
C LEU A 29 -8.46 -7.85 5.44
N TYR A 30 -7.22 -8.20 5.09
CA TYR A 30 -6.94 -9.33 4.20
C TYR A 30 -7.33 -10.65 4.83
N LYS A 31 -7.02 -10.84 6.11
CA LYS A 31 -7.40 -12.05 6.84
C LYS A 31 -8.90 -12.24 6.91
N LYS A 32 -9.66 -11.16 7.14
CA LYS A 32 -11.12 -11.18 7.15
C LYS A 32 -11.73 -11.50 5.78
N GLN A 33 -11.15 -10.96 4.70
CA GLN A 33 -11.69 -11.11 3.34
C GLN A 33 -11.28 -12.42 2.66
N PHE A 34 -10.04 -12.86 2.90
CA PHE A 34 -9.39 -13.95 2.14
C PHE A 34 -8.89 -15.09 3.01
N GLY A 35 -8.92 -14.97 4.34
CA GLY A 35 -8.44 -15.98 5.27
C GLY A 35 -6.91 -16.02 5.46
N ILE A 36 -6.18 -15.10 4.83
CA ILE A 36 -4.71 -14.99 4.87
C ILE A 36 -4.35 -13.50 4.99
N THR A 37 -3.29 -13.18 5.73
CA THR A 37 -2.81 -11.80 5.88
C THR A 37 -2.10 -11.33 4.62
N ARG A 38 -1.95 -10.01 4.47
CA ARG A 38 -1.22 -9.45 3.34
C ARG A 38 0.29 -9.72 3.48
N THR A 39 0.81 -9.72 4.70
CA THR A 39 2.19 -10.12 5.03
C THR A 39 2.47 -11.57 4.60
N GLU A 40 1.59 -12.52 4.94
CA GLU A 40 1.74 -13.93 4.51
C GLU A 40 1.74 -14.06 2.99
N LEU A 41 0.78 -13.42 2.30
CA LEU A 41 0.75 -13.40 0.83
C LEU A 41 2.05 -12.84 0.22
N ASN A 42 2.53 -11.70 0.73
CA ASN A 42 3.77 -11.12 0.24
C ASN A 42 4.95 -12.06 0.48
N ASN A 43 5.00 -12.75 1.63
CA ASN A 43 6.04 -13.74 1.88
C ASN A 43 5.96 -14.92 0.90
N ASP A 44 4.77 -15.44 0.62
CA ASP A 44 4.58 -16.58 -0.27
C ASP A 44 4.99 -16.27 -1.71
N PHE A 45 4.77 -15.03 -2.18
CA PHE A 45 5.03 -14.66 -3.58
C PHE A 45 6.33 -13.88 -3.80
N LEU A 46 6.83 -13.17 -2.80
CA LEU A 46 7.93 -12.20 -2.94
C LEU A 46 9.15 -12.52 -2.06
N SER A 47 9.12 -13.58 -1.25
CA SER A 47 10.23 -13.95 -0.36
C SER A 47 11.55 -14.15 -1.11
N ASP A 48 11.51 -14.81 -2.26
CA ASP A 48 12.69 -15.11 -3.09
C ASP A 48 13.22 -13.91 -3.88
N LEU A 49 12.50 -12.78 -3.91
CA LEU A 49 12.98 -11.57 -4.57
C LEU A 49 14.08 -10.89 -3.75
N ASN A 50 15.10 -10.39 -4.46
CA ASN A 50 16.14 -9.55 -3.88
C ASN A 50 15.49 -8.32 -3.21
N LYS A 51 15.82 -8.08 -1.94
CA LYS A 51 15.26 -6.99 -1.14
C LYS A 51 15.70 -5.59 -1.58
N ASP A 52 16.75 -5.50 -2.38
CA ASP A 52 17.22 -4.25 -2.99
C ASP A 52 16.62 -4.01 -4.39
N ILE A 53 15.66 -4.82 -4.84
CA ILE A 53 14.98 -4.60 -6.13
C ILE A 53 14.21 -3.27 -6.10
N PHE A 54 14.32 -2.50 -7.18
CA PHE A 54 13.54 -1.28 -7.35
C PHE A 54 12.06 -1.62 -7.55
N THR A 55 11.20 -1.17 -6.64
CA THR A 55 9.76 -1.44 -6.65
C THR A 55 8.97 -0.14 -6.66
N LEU A 56 8.04 -0.01 -7.59
CA LEU A 56 7.13 1.13 -7.71
C LEU A 56 5.68 0.66 -7.54
N GLU A 57 4.96 1.18 -6.55
CA GLU A 57 3.53 0.92 -6.36
C GLU A 57 2.68 2.03 -6.99
N ILE A 58 1.99 1.70 -8.08
CA ILE A 58 1.04 2.63 -8.72
C ILE A 58 -0.32 2.50 -8.04
N GLY A 59 -0.81 3.59 -7.46
CA GLY A 59 -2.07 3.59 -6.71
C GLY A 59 -1.92 3.15 -5.26
N CYS A 60 -0.80 3.48 -4.61
CA CYS A 60 -0.44 3.06 -3.27
C CYS A 60 -1.38 3.56 -2.15
N ASN A 61 -2.26 4.53 -2.44
CA ASN A 61 -3.10 5.19 -1.44
C ASN A 61 -2.25 5.68 -0.24
N LYS A 62 -2.42 5.11 0.95
CA LYS A 62 -1.65 5.44 2.17
C LYS A 62 -0.32 4.68 2.27
N GLY A 63 0.06 3.90 1.27
CA GLY A 63 1.28 3.10 1.25
C GLY A 63 1.29 1.94 2.25
N LEU A 64 0.12 1.40 2.64
CA LEU A 64 0.05 0.32 3.63
C LEU A 64 0.79 -0.95 3.17
N GLN A 65 0.69 -1.30 1.88
CA GLN A 65 1.43 -2.39 1.28
C GLN A 65 2.94 -2.10 1.25
N LEU A 66 3.34 -0.89 0.84
CA LEU A 66 4.75 -0.47 0.88
C LEU A 66 5.32 -0.59 2.30
N ASN A 67 4.57 -0.20 3.33
CA ASN A 67 4.99 -0.36 4.73
C ASN A 67 5.16 -1.84 5.12
N ILE A 68 4.31 -2.75 4.63
CA ILE A 68 4.47 -4.20 4.86
C ILE A 68 5.74 -4.71 4.15
N LEU A 69 5.99 -4.28 2.92
CA LEU A 69 7.19 -4.67 2.18
C LEU A 69 8.47 -4.14 2.84
N GLU A 70 8.46 -2.89 3.32
CA GLU A 70 9.56 -2.28 4.08
C GLU A 70 9.86 -3.10 5.34
N LYS A 71 8.83 -3.44 6.13
CA LYS A 71 8.96 -4.32 7.31
C LYS A 71 9.45 -5.73 6.97
N SER A 72 9.20 -6.19 5.74
CA SER A 72 9.69 -7.46 5.21
C SER A 72 11.12 -7.38 4.63
N GLY A 73 11.75 -6.21 4.73
CA GLY A 73 13.15 -5.98 4.40
C GLY A 73 13.42 -5.34 3.04
N PHE A 74 12.40 -4.99 2.24
CA PHE A 74 12.61 -4.31 0.97
C PHE A 74 13.06 -2.85 1.19
N ASN A 75 14.14 -2.44 0.52
CA ASN A 75 14.83 -1.17 0.80
C ASN A 75 14.61 -0.09 -0.26
N ASN A 76 14.12 -0.46 -1.45
CA ASN A 76 14.03 0.39 -2.63
C ASN A 76 12.56 0.47 -3.09
N LEU A 77 11.74 1.21 -2.32
CA LEU A 77 10.28 1.31 -2.47
C LEU A 77 9.85 2.74 -2.82
N TRP A 78 9.00 2.91 -3.85
CA TRP A 78 8.45 4.19 -4.30
C TRP A 78 6.95 4.13 -4.60
#